data_AF-A0A7V7CXL6-F1
#
_entry.id   AF-A0A7V7CXL6-F1
#
_cell.length_a   1.000
_cell.length_b   1.000
_cell.length_c   1.000
_cell.angle_alpha   90.00
_cell.angle_beta   90.00
_cell.angle_gamma   90.00
#
_symmetry.space_group_name_H-M   'P 1'
#
loop_
_entity.id
_entity.type
_entity.pdbx_description
1 polymer ?
#
loop_
_entity_poly.entity_id
_entity_poly.type
_entity_poly.pdbx_seq_one_letter_code
_entity_poly.pdbx_strand_id
1 'polypeptide(L)'
;MKLLFWLVGLPLAAVTVLFALSNRQAVTLALWPLDEALVIPVYLAALLPALAGFLLGLLMAGGRKLGEQAETRRQAQSIRELRRQLEESRQVNQVPSS
;
A
#
# COMPACT_ATOMS: atom_id res chain seq x y z
N MET A 1 0.54 -13.70 7.46
CA MET A 1 0.98 -12.53 6.64
C MET A 1 2.50 -12.39 6.50
N LYS A 2 3.32 -12.65 7.53
CA LYS A 2 4.80 -12.56 7.47
C LYS A 2 5.46 -13.54 6.49
N LEU A 3 4.96 -14.78 6.39
CA LEU A 3 5.47 -15.79 5.46
C LEU A 3 5.28 -15.38 3.98
N LEU A 4 4.09 -14.86 3.62
CA LEU A 4 3.84 -14.40 2.25
C LEU A 4 4.71 -13.20 1.89
N PHE A 5 4.91 -12.27 2.84
CA PHE A 5 5.84 -11.16 2.69
C PHE A 5 7.28 -11.66 2.46
N TRP A 6 7.72 -12.67 3.20
CA TRP A 6 9.07 -13.24 3.03
C TRP A 6 9.20 -14.04 1.73
N LEU A 7 8.14 -14.73 1.31
CA LEU A 7 8.09 -15.50 0.06
C LEU A 7 8.21 -14.62 -1.18
N VAL A 8 7.73 -13.38 -1.14
CA VAL A 8 7.87 -12.43 -2.27
C VAL A 8 9.09 -11.53 -2.08
N GLY A 9 9.30 -11.02 -0.86
CA GLY A 9 10.36 -10.06 -0.57
C GLY A 9 11.76 -10.65 -0.68
N LEU A 10 11.97 -11.89 -0.24
CA LEU A 10 13.29 -12.54 -0.32
C LEU A 10 13.73 -12.77 -1.78
N PRO A 11 12.93 -13.42 -2.66
CA PRO A 11 13.33 -13.57 -4.06
C PRO A 11 13.44 -12.22 -4.78
N LEU A 12 12.58 -11.24 -4.48
CA LEU A 12 12.70 -9.89 -5.05
C LEU A 12 14.03 -9.23 -4.66
N ALA A 13 14.42 -9.33 -3.39
CA ALA A 13 15.71 -8.84 -2.90
C ALA A 13 16.88 -9.57 -3.57
N ALA A 14 16.79 -10.90 -3.70
CA ALA A 14 17.81 -11.70 -4.39
C ALA A 14 17.98 -11.26 -5.86
N VAL A 15 16.89 -11.11 -6.60
CA VAL A 15 16.91 -10.61 -7.99
C VAL A 15 17.52 -9.21 -8.05
N THR A 16 17.17 -8.32 -7.12
CA THR A 16 17.72 -6.96 -7.05
C THR A 16 19.23 -6.97 -6.83
N VAL A 17 19.72 -7.78 -5.89
CA VAL A 17 21.15 -7.91 -5.59
C VAL A 17 21.90 -8.55 -6.77
N LEU A 18 21.36 -9.60 -7.37
CA LEU A 18 21.95 -10.25 -8.55
C LEU A 18 22.02 -9.30 -9.73
N PHE A 19 20.95 -8.53 -9.97
CA PHE A 19 20.92 -7.50 -10.99
C PHE A 19 22.00 -6.45 -10.74
N ALA A 20 22.14 -5.96 -9.50
CA ALA A 20 23.15 -4.99 -9.13
C ALA A 20 24.59 -5.51 -9.27
N LEU A 21 24.81 -6.78 -8.92
CA LEU A 21 26.12 -7.41 -8.99
C LEU A 21 26.53 -7.69 -10.45
N SER A 22 25.58 -8.14 -11.28
CA SER A 22 25.83 -8.47 -12.69
C SER A 22 25.86 -7.23 -13.59
N ASN A 23 25.12 -6.17 -13.28
CA ASN A 23 24.97 -4.98 -14.12
C ASN A 23 25.70 -3.78 -13.52
N ARG A 24 26.99 -3.96 -13.17
CA ARG A 24 27.89 -2.88 -12.71
C ARG A 24 28.47 -2.04 -13.84
N GLN A 25 28.19 -2.40 -15.08
CA GLN A 25 28.63 -1.68 -16.25
C GLN A 25 28.09 -0.25 -16.24
N ALA A 26 28.92 0.70 -16.66
CA ALA A 26 28.51 2.07 -16.82
C ALA A 26 27.62 2.21 -18.07
N VAL A 27 26.49 2.89 -17.91
CA VAL A 27 25.62 3.31 -19.01
C VAL A 27 25.63 4.82 -19.10
N THR A 28 25.60 5.31 -20.33
CA THR A 28 25.55 6.73 -20.65
C THR A 28 24.10 7.13 -20.87
N LEU A 29 23.55 7.95 -19.98
CA LEU A 29 22.20 8.50 -20.10
C LEU A 29 22.29 9.91 -20.67
N ALA A 30 21.87 10.09 -21.92
CA ALA A 30 21.66 11.42 -22.48
C ALA A 30 20.33 11.96 -21.95
N LEU A 31 20.40 12.92 -21.02
CA LEU A 31 19.23 13.50 -20.37
C LEU A 31 18.75 14.70 -21.19
N TRP A 32 17.90 14.51 -22.19
CA TRP A 32 17.33 15.67 -22.89
C TRP A 32 16.50 16.55 -21.93
N PRO A 33 16.62 17.90 -21.96
CA PRO A 33 17.36 18.77 -22.89
C PRO A 33 18.80 19.12 -22.46
N LEU A 34 19.33 18.47 -21.43
CA LEU A 34 20.69 18.63 -20.94
C LEU A 34 21.68 18.07 -21.99
N ASP A 35 22.66 18.88 -22.38
CA ASP A 35 23.72 18.46 -23.31
C ASP A 35 24.73 17.50 -22.66
N GLU A 36 24.73 17.41 -21.33
CA GLU A 36 25.61 16.51 -20.58
C GLU A 36 25.04 15.10 -20.47
N ALA A 37 25.87 14.13 -20.80
CA ALA A 37 25.55 12.72 -20.66
C ALA A 37 25.95 12.21 -19.27
N LEU A 38 24.98 11.70 -18.52
CA LEU A 38 25.20 11.18 -17.18
C LEU A 38 25.70 9.73 -17.27
N VAL A 39 26.95 9.50 -16.87
CA VAL A 39 27.55 8.16 -16.83
C VAL A 39 27.35 7.56 -15.45
N ILE A 40 26.43 6.60 -15.34
CA ILE A 40 26.16 5.89 -14.08
C ILE A 40 26.09 4.39 -14.32
N PRO A 41 26.35 3.55 -13.31
CA PRO A 41 26.11 2.12 -13.41
C PRO A 41 24.66 1.78 -13.75
N VAL A 42 24.43 0.76 -14.58
CA VAL A 42 23.09 0.30 -15.01
C VAL A 42 22.19 0.01 -13.82
N TYR A 43 22.74 -0.59 -12.75
CA TYR A 43 21.95 -0.88 -11.56
C TYR A 43 21.40 0.37 -10.88
N LEU A 44 22.15 1.48 -10.84
CA LEU A 44 21.66 2.74 -10.29
C LEU A 44 20.57 3.32 -11.20
N ALA A 45 20.79 3.31 -12.51
CA ALA A 45 19.84 3.81 -13.50
C ALA A 45 18.47 3.12 -13.42
N ALA A 46 18.44 1.81 -13.13
CA ALA A 46 17.19 1.04 -13.05
C ALA A 46 16.59 1.01 -11.64
N LEU A 47 17.40 0.78 -10.60
CA LEU A 47 16.88 0.54 -9.25
C LEU A 47 16.42 1.82 -8.56
N LEU A 48 17.05 2.98 -8.81
CA LEU A 48 16.64 4.24 -8.19
C LEU A 48 15.22 4.66 -8.60
N PRO A 49 14.88 4.75 -9.90
CA PRO A 49 13.51 5.08 -10.32
C PRO A 49 12.49 4.04 -9.87
N ALA A 50 12.84 2.76 -9.91
CA ALA A 50 11.97 1.67 -9.45
C ALA A 50 11.67 1.80 -7.95
N LEU A 51 12.69 2.07 -7.13
CA LEU A 51 12.53 2.28 -5.70
C LEU A 51 11.72 3.55 -5.41
N ALA A 52 12.01 4.66 -6.11
CA ALA A 52 11.25 5.90 -5.96
C ALA A 52 9.77 5.70 -6.32
N GLY A 53 9.48 5.05 -7.45
CA GLY A 53 8.12 4.71 -7.87
C GLY A 53 7.41 3.79 -6.88
N PHE A 54 8.12 2.80 -6.33
CA PHE A 54 7.58 1.91 -5.30
C PHE A 54 7.24 2.67 -4.01
N LEU A 55 8.13 3.55 -3.53
CA LEU A 55 7.89 4.37 -2.34
C LEU A 55 6.71 5.33 -2.56
N LEU A 56 6.62 5.98 -3.71
CA LEU A 56 5.49 6.83 -4.08
C LEU A 56 4.19 6.02 -4.12
N GLY A 57 4.20 4.84 -4.74
CA GLY A 57 3.06 3.93 -4.77
C GLY A 57 2.65 3.47 -3.37
N LEU A 58 3.61 3.19 -2.48
CA LEU A 58 3.35 2.81 -1.10
C LEU A 58 2.75 3.97 -0.29
N LEU A 59 3.24 5.20 -0.48
CA LEU A 59 2.68 6.39 0.15
C LEU A 59 1.23 6.63 -0.32
N MET A 60 0.97 6.52 -1.62
CA MET A 60 -0.38 6.64 -2.19
C MET A 60 -1.33 5.53 -1.70
N ALA A 61 -0.87 4.27 -1.66
CA ALA A 61 -1.66 3.14 -1.19
C ALA A 61 -1.89 3.16 0.33
N GLY A 62 -0.87 3.56 1.10
CA GLY A 62 -0.91 3.67 2.55
C GLY A 62 -1.84 4.77 3.03
N GLY A 63 -1.86 5.92 2.35
CA GLY A 63 -2.77 7.03 2.65
C GLY A 63 -4.26 6.63 2.58
N ARG A 64 -4.63 5.70 1.70
CA ARG A 64 -6.02 5.24 1.56
C ARG A 64 -6.47 4.34 2.72
N LYS A 65 -5.57 3.46 3.22
CA LYS A 65 -5.90 2.53 4.33
C LYS A 65 -6.01 3.18 5.72
N LEU A 66 -5.43 4.37 5.91
CA LEU A 66 -5.56 5.12 7.16
C LEU A 66 -6.96 5.75 7.33
N GLY A 67 -7.63 6.11 6.23
CA GLY A 67 -9.00 6.66 6.25
C GLY A 67 -10.07 5.63 6.59
N GLU A 68 -9.98 4.41 6.04
CA GLU A 68 -11.00 3.37 6.22
C GLU A 68 -11.12 2.88 7.67
N GLN A 69 -10.02 2.88 8.45
CA GLN A 69 -10.08 2.48 9.87
C GLN A 69 -10.88 3.45 10.75
N ALA A 70 -10.98 4.72 10.36
CA ALA A 70 -11.79 5.70 11.08
C ALA A 70 -13.29 5.50 10.78
N GLU A 71 -13.65 5.14 9.54
CA GLU A 71 -15.03 4.91 9.13
C GLU A 71 -15.60 3.59 9.68
N THR A 72 -14.78 2.54 9.79
CA THR A 72 -15.26 1.25 10.36
C THR A 72 -15.71 1.41 11.81
N ARG A 73 -15.06 2.30 12.57
CA ARG A 73 -15.44 2.58 13.97
C ARG A 73 -16.78 3.33 14.07
N ARG A 74 -17.05 4.25 13.13
CA ARG A 74 -18.31 5.00 13.07
C ARG A 74 -19.47 4.11 12.63
N GLN A 75 -19.28 3.30 11.59
CA GLN A 75 -20.31 2.36 11.12
C GLN A 75 -20.68 1.32 12.18
N ALA A 76 -19.71 0.85 12.98
CA ALA A 76 -19.98 -0.08 14.07
C ALA A 76 -20.83 0.52 15.21
N GLN A 77 -20.77 1.84 15.43
CA GLN A 77 -21.63 2.53 16.40
C GLN A 77 -23.06 2.67 15.86
N SER A 78 -23.21 3.09 14.61
CA SER A 78 -24.53 3.21 13.97
C SER A 78 -25.31 1.89 13.93
N ILE A 79 -24.63 0.76 13.67
CA ILE A 79 -25.24 -0.57 13.68
C ILE A 79 -25.73 -0.97 15.08
N ARG A 80 -25.01 -0.59 16.14
CA ARG A 80 -25.43 -0.87 17.53
C ARG A 80 -26.65 -0.05 17.94
N GLU A 81 -26.67 1.23 17.57
CA GLU A 81 -27.80 2.13 17.83
C GLU A 81 -29.08 1.61 17.14
N LEU A 82 -28.95 1.22 15.85
CA LEU A 82 -30.07 0.71 15.07
C LEU A 82 -30.62 -0.62 15.60
N ARG A 83 -29.74 -1.52 16.09
CA ARG A 83 -30.17 -2.76 16.75
C ARG A 83 -30.95 -2.49 18.02
N ARG A 84 -30.50 -1.52 18.83
CA ARG A 84 -31.17 -1.16 20.08
C ARG A 84 -32.57 -0.59 19.84
N GLN A 85 -32.73 0.29 18.86
CA GLN A 85 -34.06 0.83 18.50
C GLN A 85 -35.01 -0.24 17.98
N LEU A 86 -34.50 -1.23 17.23
CA LEU A 86 -35.28 -2.38 16.79
C LEU A 86 -35.73 -3.25 17.97
N GLU A 87 -34.87 -3.48 18.95
CA GLU A 87 -35.21 -4.24 20.16
C GLU A 87 -36.24 -3.50 21.03
N GLU A 88 -36.07 -2.19 21.23
CA GLU A 88 -37.02 -1.34 21.95
C GLU A 88 -38.39 -1.29 21.26
N SER A 89 -38.42 -1.10 19.94
CA SER A 89 -39.68 -1.11 19.16
C SER A 89 -40.37 -2.47 19.17
N ARG A 90 -39.59 -3.56 19.17
CA ARG A 90 -40.12 -4.93 19.23
C ARG A 90 -40.67 -5.26 20.62
N GLN A 91 -40.09 -4.76 21.69
CA GLN A 91 -40.63 -4.87 23.04
C GLN A 91 -41.92 -4.07 23.21
N VAL A 92 -41.96 -2.83 22.74
CA VAL A 92 -43.17 -1.98 22.80
C VAL A 92 -44.31 -2.62 22.01
N ASN A 93 -44.03 -3.22 20.86
CA ASN A 93 -45.04 -3.91 20.03
C ASN A 93 -45.40 -5.33 20.52
N GLN A 94 -44.73 -5.85 21.55
CA GLN A 94 -45.06 -7.15 22.18
C GLN A 94 -45.88 -7.00 23.46
N VAL A 95 -46.16 -5.79 23.94
CA VAL A 95 -47.10 -5.57 25.05
C VAL A 95 -48.53 -5.76 24.52
N PRO A 96 -49.24 -6.85 24.88
CA PRO A 96 -50.57 -7.11 24.37
C PRO A 96 -51.53 -6.07 24.94
N SER A 97 -52.09 -5.24 24.06
CA SER A 97 -53.25 -4.41 24.35
C SER A 97 -54.38 -5.32 24.84
N SER A 98 -54.52 -5.35 26.16
CA SER A 98 -55.52 -6.10 26.92
C SER A 98 -56.73 -5.21 27.18
#